data_AF-R0J1A8-F1
#
_entry.id   AF-R0J1A8-F1
#
_cell.length_a   1.000
_cell.length_b   1.000
_cell.length_c   1.000
_cell.angle_alpha   90.00
_cell.angle_beta   90.00
_cell.angle_gamma   90.00
#
_symmetry.space_group_name_H-M   'P 1'
#
loop_
_entity.id
_entity.type
_entity.pdbx_description
1 polymer ?
#
loop_
_entity_poly.entity_id
_entity_poly.type
_entity_poly.pdbx_seq_one_letter_code
_entity_poly.pdbx_strand_id
1 'polypeptide(L)'
;MASTSLNQIIWLFATGFTFSYASLAQRGHVLHEERRTLPDGWQKGDRLKPDIVHPVRIALTQNGLERGEELLMAVSDPDSPRYGQHWTQEEVHNFFRPNDESSMTVQQ
;
A
#
# COMPACT_ATOMS: atom_id res chain seq x y z
N MET A 1 47.59 -45.92 36.11
CA MET A 1 46.25 -46.03 35.52
C MET A 1 45.36 -45.00 36.20
N ALA A 2 45.30 -43.78 35.65
CA ALA A 2 44.51 -42.70 36.21
C ALA A 2 43.07 -42.84 35.70
N SER A 3 42.13 -43.05 36.61
CA SER A 3 40.70 -43.15 36.34
C SER A 3 40.16 -41.79 35.90
N THR A 4 39.77 -41.68 34.64
CA THR A 4 39.04 -40.54 34.10
C THR A 4 37.64 -40.49 34.70
N SER A 5 37.30 -39.36 35.32
CA SER A 5 36.02 -39.12 35.99
C SER A 5 34.86 -39.01 34.99
N LEU A 6 33.77 -39.70 35.31
CA LEU A 6 32.48 -39.79 34.62
C LEU A 6 31.71 -38.46 34.66
N ASN A 7 32.28 -37.36 34.14
CA ASN A 7 31.63 -36.05 34.06
C ASN A 7 31.66 -35.43 32.66
N GLN A 8 32.01 -36.20 31.63
CA GLN A 8 32.04 -35.72 30.23
C GLN A 8 30.83 -36.11 29.38
N ILE A 9 29.79 -36.75 29.96
CA ILE A 9 28.62 -37.19 29.18
C ILE A 9 27.48 -36.16 29.18
N ILE A 10 27.59 -35.05 29.93
CA ILE A 10 26.55 -34.02 30.00
C ILE A 10 26.99 -32.75 29.28
N TRP A 11 27.41 -32.81 28.02
CA TRP A 11 27.44 -31.61 27.15
C TRP A 11 27.16 -31.87 25.67
N LEU A 12 26.87 -33.11 25.25
CA LEU A 12 26.54 -33.44 23.85
C LEU A 12 25.04 -33.35 23.50
N PHE A 13 24.28 -32.53 24.24
CA PHE A 13 22.96 -32.05 23.82
C PHE A 13 22.90 -30.52 23.74
N ALA A 14 24.06 -29.86 23.73
CA ALA A 14 24.15 -28.46 23.37
C ALA A 14 24.44 -28.37 21.87
N THR A 15 23.71 -27.51 21.18
CA THR A 15 23.91 -27.05 19.79
C THR A 15 23.26 -27.90 18.70
N GLY A 16 21.95 -27.71 18.55
CA GLY A 16 21.21 -28.14 17.37
C GLY A 16 19.83 -27.52 17.22
N PHE A 17 19.57 -26.34 17.79
CA PHE A 17 18.39 -25.56 17.44
C PHE A 17 18.82 -24.52 16.41
N THR A 18 18.79 -24.89 15.13
CA THR A 18 18.82 -23.92 14.05
C THR A 18 17.52 -23.13 14.14
N PHE A 19 17.55 -21.98 14.82
CA PHE A 19 16.51 -20.98 14.70
C PHE A 19 16.59 -20.47 13.26
N SER A 20 15.85 -21.09 12.35
CA SER A 20 15.64 -20.53 11.02
C SER A 20 14.85 -19.23 11.22
N TYR A 21 15.56 -18.11 11.23
CA TYR A 21 14.96 -16.82 10.94
C TYR A 21 14.59 -16.85 9.45
N ALA A 22 13.42 -17.39 9.15
CA ALA A 22 12.77 -17.02 7.91
C ALA A 22 12.41 -15.54 8.04
N SER A 23 13.26 -14.65 7.53
CA SER A 23 12.81 -13.29 7.26
C SER A 23 11.72 -13.44 6.22
N LEU A 24 10.47 -13.14 6.59
CA LEU A 24 9.45 -12.85 5.61
C LEU A 24 10.03 -11.72 4.77
N ALA A 25 10.41 -12.03 3.54
CA ALA A 25 10.87 -11.05 2.58
C ALA A 25 9.88 -9.90 2.64
N GLN A 26 10.34 -8.75 3.14
CA GLN A 26 9.54 -7.55 3.29
C GLN A 26 9.31 -7.08 1.86
N ARG A 27 8.30 -7.66 1.21
CA ARG A 27 7.91 -7.34 -0.16
C ARG A 27 7.48 -5.89 -0.16
N GLY A 28 8.38 -5.01 -0.62
CA GLY A 28 8.13 -3.72 -1.26
C GLY A 28 6.99 -2.85 -0.74
N HIS A 29 6.64 -2.91 0.55
CA HIS A 29 5.58 -2.08 1.09
C HIS A 29 6.15 -0.69 1.36
N VAL A 30 5.72 0.28 0.56
CA VAL A 30 5.96 1.70 0.80
C VAL A 30 4.74 2.25 1.53
N LEU A 31 4.93 2.74 2.74
CA LEU A 31 3.87 3.42 3.48
C LEU A 31 3.63 4.78 2.83
N HIS A 32 2.52 4.93 2.13
CA HIS A 32 2.12 6.20 1.52
C HIS A 32 1.41 7.11 2.52
N GLU A 33 0.48 6.55 3.29
CA GLU A 33 -0.27 7.28 4.31
C GLU A 33 -0.75 6.32 5.40
N GLU A 34 -0.70 6.75 6.65
CA GLU A 34 -1.24 6.02 7.79
C GLU A 34 -1.99 6.98 8.71
N ARG A 35 -3.19 6.58 9.15
CA ARG A 35 -3.88 7.28 10.21
C ARG A 35 -3.32 6.85 11.56
N ARG A 36 -2.63 7.76 12.25
CA ARG A 36 -1.96 7.49 13.53
C ARG A 36 -2.90 7.38 14.74
N THR A 37 -4.10 7.94 14.67
CA THR A 37 -5.03 8.00 15.79
C THR A 37 -6.42 7.55 15.38
N LEU A 38 -7.09 6.84 16.29
CA LEU A 38 -8.51 6.54 16.13
C LEU A 38 -9.32 7.83 16.39
N PRO A 39 -10.37 8.11 15.61
CA PRO A 39 -11.26 9.22 15.91
C PRO A 39 -11.97 9.02 17.26
N ASP A 40 -12.43 10.11 17.87
CA ASP A 40 -13.14 10.05 19.15
C ASP A 40 -14.39 9.15 19.06
N GLY A 41 -14.63 8.39 20.12
CA GLY A 41 -15.74 7.44 20.21
C GLY A 41 -15.52 6.10 19.52
N TRP A 42 -14.39 5.89 18.83
CA TRP A 42 -14.06 4.58 18.26
C TRP A 42 -13.53 3.62 19.33
N GLN A 43 -14.13 2.44 19.40
CA GLN A 43 -13.67 1.33 20.23
C GLN A 43 -13.39 0.13 19.33
N LYS A 44 -12.33 -0.61 19.64
CA LYS A 44 -11.97 -1.82 18.87
C LYS A 44 -13.03 -2.89 19.07
N GLY A 45 -13.70 -3.27 17.98
CA GLY A 45 -14.65 -4.38 17.96
C GLY A 45 -13.99 -5.75 17.75
N ASP A 46 -14.82 -6.76 17.60
CA ASP A 46 -14.40 -8.13 17.32
C ASP A 46 -13.78 -8.29 15.93
N ARG A 47 -13.01 -9.36 15.76
CA ARG A 47 -12.43 -9.72 14.47
C ARG A 47 -13.54 -10.03 13.46
N LEU A 48 -13.42 -9.47 12.26
CA LEU A 48 -14.30 -9.80 11.14
C LEU A 48 -14.21 -11.29 10.79
N LYS A 49 -15.34 -11.87 10.37
CA LYS A 49 -15.37 -13.25 9.88
C LYS A 49 -14.46 -13.37 8.65
N PRO A 50 -13.70 -14.47 8.49
CA PRO A 50 -12.74 -14.60 7.39
C PRO A 50 -13.35 -14.57 5.99
N ASP A 51 -14.63 -14.91 5.87
CA ASP A 51 -15.40 -15.03 4.62
C ASP A 51 -16.21 -13.78 4.26
N ILE A 52 -16.06 -12.69 5.04
CA ILE A 52 -16.78 -11.45 4.73
C ILE A 52 -16.25 -10.83 3.43
N VAL A 53 -17.17 -10.44 2.54
CA VAL A 53 -16.82 -9.67 1.34
C VAL A 53 -16.65 -8.21 1.73
N HIS A 54 -15.43 -7.70 1.63
CA HIS A 54 -15.12 -6.29 1.88
C HIS A 54 -14.91 -5.55 0.55
N PRO A 55 -15.87 -4.71 0.11
CA PRO A 55 -15.71 -3.93 -1.11
C PRO A 55 -14.65 -2.84 -0.89
N VAL A 56 -13.53 -2.95 -1.61
CA VAL A 56 -12.46 -1.94 -1.61
C VAL A 56 -12.44 -1.19 -2.95
N ARG A 57 -11.96 0.05 -2.91
CA ARG A 57 -11.71 0.85 -4.11
C ARG A 57 -10.22 1.12 -4.21
N ILE A 58 -9.65 0.83 -5.36
CA ILE A 58 -8.24 1.06 -5.65
C ILE A 58 -8.16 2.26 -6.61
N ALA A 59 -7.55 3.34 -6.17
CA ALA A 59 -7.27 4.49 -7.02
C ALA A 59 -5.98 4.22 -7.82
N LEU A 60 -6.08 4.25 -9.15
CA LEU A 60 -4.95 4.09 -10.04
C LEU A 60 -4.31 5.45 -10.35
N THR A 61 -3.03 5.45 -10.68
CA THR A 61 -2.30 6.66 -11.08
C THR A 61 -2.96 7.30 -12.30
N GLN A 62 -3.28 8.59 -12.19
CA GLN A 62 -3.87 9.40 -13.25
C GLN A 62 -2.80 9.89 -14.23
N ASN A 63 -3.17 10.05 -15.49
CA ASN A 63 -2.30 10.63 -16.52
C ASN A 63 -2.44 12.15 -16.58
N GLY A 64 -1.42 12.85 -17.09
CA GLY A 64 -1.52 14.29 -17.41
C GLY A 64 -1.61 15.22 -16.20
N LEU A 65 -1.29 14.74 -14.99
CA LEU A 65 -1.37 15.53 -13.76
C LEU A 65 -0.46 16.77 -13.79
N GLU A 66 0.67 16.68 -14.50
CA GLU A 66 1.61 17.78 -14.71
C GLU A 66 0.98 18.98 -15.46
N ARG A 67 -0.10 18.74 -16.21
CA ARG A 67 -0.85 19.78 -16.92
C ARG A 67 -2.08 20.26 -16.14
N GLY A 68 -2.38 19.66 -14.99
CA GLY A 68 -3.60 19.93 -14.23
C GLY A 68 -3.73 21.41 -13.84
N GLU A 69 -2.64 22.02 -13.36
CA GLU A 69 -2.60 23.43 -13.00
C GLU A 69 -2.84 24.34 -14.22
N GLU A 70 -2.10 24.14 -15.31
CA GLU A 70 -2.25 24.90 -16.56
C GLU A 70 -3.69 24.86 -17.07
N LEU A 71 -4.27 23.65 -17.13
CA LEU A 71 -5.62 23.42 -17.64
C LEU A 71 -6.68 24.05 -16.73
N LEU A 72 -6.50 23.96 -15.41
CA LEU A 72 -7.39 24.60 -14.45
C LEU A 72 -7.34 26.12 -14.60
N MET A 73 -6.15 26.70 -14.67
CA MET A 73 -5.99 28.16 -14.82
C MET A 73 -6.56 28.66 -16.13
N ALA A 74 -6.39 27.92 -17.23
CA ALA A 74 -6.97 28.29 -18.52
C ALA A 74 -8.49 28.51 -18.45
N VAL A 75 -9.23 27.74 -17.65
CA VAL A 75 -10.70 27.87 -17.57
C VAL A 75 -11.19 28.68 -16.37
N SER A 76 -10.32 28.98 -15.40
CA SER A 76 -10.70 29.64 -14.14
C SER A 76 -10.12 31.05 -13.96
N ASP A 77 -9.07 31.41 -14.70
CA ASP A 77 -8.50 32.75 -14.70
C ASP A 77 -9.37 33.72 -15.53
N PRO A 78 -9.91 34.82 -14.95
CA PRO A 78 -10.69 35.81 -15.67
C PRO A 78 -9.97 36.46 -16.86
N ASP A 79 -8.64 36.53 -16.82
CA ASP A 79 -7.83 37.11 -17.91
C ASP A 79 -7.55 36.09 -19.03
N SER A 80 -7.89 34.82 -18.82
CA SER A 80 -7.73 33.77 -19.83
C SER A 80 -8.81 33.89 -20.92
N PRO A 81 -8.44 33.75 -22.21
CA PRO A 81 -9.40 33.63 -23.31
C PRO A 81 -10.37 32.44 -23.16
N ARG A 82 -10.02 31.46 -22.33
CA ARG A 82 -10.83 30.26 -22.06
C ARG A 82 -11.62 30.33 -20.76
N TYR A 83 -11.65 31.49 -20.09
CA TYR A 83 -12.41 31.67 -18.86
C TYR A 83 -13.87 31.21 -19.01
N GLY A 84 -14.35 30.43 -18.05
CA GLY A 84 -15.71 29.88 -18.01
C GLY A 84 -15.96 28.73 -19.00
N GLN A 85 -15.00 28.36 -19.84
CA GLN A 85 -15.11 27.22 -20.77
C GLN A 85 -14.70 25.92 -20.07
N HIS A 86 -15.46 25.55 -19.03
CA HIS A 86 -15.21 24.35 -18.24
C HIS A 86 -15.37 23.07 -19.06
N TRP A 87 -14.61 22.06 -18.68
CA TRP A 87 -14.70 20.73 -19.28
C TRP A 87 -15.92 19.99 -18.77
N THR A 88 -16.48 19.18 -19.66
CA THR A 88 -17.45 18.16 -19.31
C THR A 88 -16.80 17.06 -18.48
N GLN A 89 -17.62 16.29 -17.77
CA GLN A 89 -17.15 15.13 -17.00
C GLN A 89 -16.39 14.13 -17.90
N GLU A 90 -16.84 13.94 -19.13
CA GLU A 90 -16.23 13.01 -20.09
C GLU A 90 -14.84 13.50 -20.53
N GLU A 91 -14.67 14.80 -20.80
CA GLU A 91 -13.36 15.37 -21.14
C GLU A 91 -12.36 15.23 -19.98
N VAL A 92 -12.79 15.52 -18.74
CA VAL A 92 -11.96 15.30 -17.54
C VAL A 92 -11.60 13.83 -17.40
N HIS A 93 -12.58 12.93 -17.54
CA HIS A 93 -12.33 11.50 -17.45
C HIS A 93 -11.30 11.06 -18.50
N ASN A 94 -11.54 11.35 -19.77
CA ASN A 94 -10.71 10.88 -20.87
C ASN A 94 -9.27 11.39 -20.77
N PHE A 95 -9.07 12.63 -20.29
CA PHE A 95 -7.75 13.20 -20.14
C PHE A 95 -6.96 12.60 -18.97
N PHE A 96 -7.59 12.46 -17.79
CA PHE A 96 -6.90 12.01 -16.58
C PHE A 96 -6.99 10.48 -16.35
N ARG A 97 -7.68 9.74 -17.21
CA ARG A 97 -7.85 8.29 -17.10
C ARG A 97 -6.47 7.60 -17.05
N PRO A 98 -6.28 6.61 -16.16
CA PRO A 98 -5.10 5.75 -16.17
C PRO A 98 -4.90 5.04 -17.51
N ASN A 99 -3.68 4.57 -17.78
CA ASN A 99 -3.42 3.73 -18.94
C ASN A 99 -4.21 2.41 -18.86
N ASP A 100 -4.61 1.90 -20.03
CA ASP A 100 -5.35 0.64 -20.11
C ASP A 100 -4.55 -0.52 -19.50
N GLU A 101 -3.22 -0.55 -19.69
CA GLU A 101 -2.33 -1.53 -19.07
C GLU A 101 -2.39 -1.51 -17.54
N SER A 102 -2.43 -0.32 -16.92
CA SER A 102 -2.53 -0.19 -15.46
C SER A 102 -3.85 -0.74 -14.93
N SER A 103 -4.93 -0.50 -15.67
CA SER A 103 -6.26 -1.01 -15.33
C SER A 103 -6.32 -2.54 -15.48
N MET A 104 -5.73 -3.08 -16.55
CA MET A 104 -5.65 -4.53 -16.77
C MET A 104 -4.81 -5.24 -15.71
N THR A 105 -3.70 -4.64 -15.28
CA THR A 105 -2.80 -5.22 -14.27
C THR A 105 -3.48 -5.41 -12.92
N VAL A 106 -4.37 -4.49 -12.53
CA VAL A 106 -5.09 -4.58 -11.24
C VAL A 106 -6.30 -5.50 -11.29
N GLN A 107 -6.80 -5.83 -12.48
CA GLN A 107 -7.92 -6.77 -12.66
C GLN A 107 -7.48 -8.25 -12.69
N GLN A 108 -6.21 -8.53 -12.98
CA GLN A 108 -5.63 -9.87 -12.99
C GLN A 108 -5.35 -10.38 -11.57
#